data_AF-A0A9C9Z7U7-F1
#
_entry.id   AF-A0A9C9Z7U7-F1
#
_cell.length_a   1.000
_cell.length_b   1.000
_cell.length_c   1.000
_cell.angle_alpha   90.00
_cell.angle_beta   90.00
_cell.angle_gamma   90.00
#
_symmetry.space_group_name_H-M   'P 1'
#
loop_
_entity.id
_entity.type
_entity.pdbx_description
1 polymer ?
#
loop_
_entity_poly.entity_id
_entity_poly.type
_entity_poly.pdbx_seq_one_letter_code
_entity_poly.pdbx_strand_id
1 'polypeptide(L)'
;MEHTALDDIAVKALCEQADVSEATFFNYFGKKSELLDYFIQLWNLELTWHHHHTEAQGLDLLAASFTQVAQQFQKHPGVMAEIISHQTQQRSKPELPDIGRAERLQAFPKLANIETQEIEGLDRMWAHALQQAIDQGELPANTHLPTTIIGLATIFYGVPLALGQKKLAAIASIYRQQINIYLAGIKAASRH
;
A
#
# COMPACT_ATOMS: atom_id res chain seq x y z
N MET A 1 -20.68 2.53 -6.54
CA MET A 1 -19.82 1.33 -6.40
C MET A 1 -18.94 1.36 -5.15
N GLU A 2 -18.58 2.53 -4.60
CA GLU A 2 -17.62 2.64 -3.47
C GLU A 2 -18.09 2.09 -2.10
N HIS A 3 -19.28 1.52 -1.99
CA HIS A 3 -19.85 0.95 -0.76
C HIS A 3 -20.33 -0.50 -0.89
N THR A 4 -20.13 -1.13 -2.05
CA THR A 4 -20.55 -2.52 -2.31
C THR A 4 -19.32 -3.42 -2.22
N ALA A 5 -19.42 -4.51 -1.46
CA ALA A 5 -18.31 -5.47 -1.35
C ALA A 5 -17.96 -6.03 -2.72
N LEU A 6 -16.70 -6.40 -2.94
CA LEU A 6 -16.27 -6.87 -4.25
C LEU A 6 -17.06 -8.13 -4.63
N ASP A 7 -17.28 -9.04 -3.70
CA ASP A 7 -18.03 -10.28 -3.96
C ASP A 7 -19.49 -10.03 -4.39
N ASP A 8 -20.09 -8.90 -3.99
CA ASP A 8 -21.47 -8.55 -4.32
C ASP A 8 -21.61 -7.91 -5.72
N ILE A 9 -20.51 -7.50 -6.34
CA ILE A 9 -20.52 -6.93 -7.69
C ILE A 9 -20.40 -8.08 -8.71
N ALA A 10 -21.32 -8.20 -9.66
CA ALA A 10 -21.20 -9.20 -10.73
C ALA A 10 -20.01 -8.86 -11.66
N VAL A 11 -19.25 -9.88 -12.12
CA VAL A 11 -18.18 -9.69 -13.13
C VAL A 11 -18.73 -9.00 -14.38
N LYS A 12 -19.92 -9.40 -14.83
CA LYS A 12 -20.65 -8.75 -15.92
C LYS A 12 -20.76 -7.23 -15.76
N ALA A 13 -21.10 -6.75 -14.56
CA ALA A 13 -21.23 -5.31 -14.30
C ALA A 13 -19.88 -4.57 -14.38
N LEU A 14 -18.78 -5.22 -14.00
CA LEU A 14 -17.43 -4.67 -14.18
C LEU A 14 -17.06 -4.60 -15.66
N CYS A 15 -17.34 -5.67 -16.40
CA CYS A 15 -17.08 -5.75 -17.84
C CYS A 15 -17.85 -4.69 -18.63
N GLU A 16 -19.13 -4.49 -18.31
CA GLU A 16 -19.96 -3.44 -18.91
C GLU A 16 -19.40 -2.04 -18.64
N GLN A 17 -18.91 -1.78 -17.43
CA GLN A 17 -18.32 -0.49 -17.10
C GLN A 17 -16.97 -0.25 -17.77
N ALA A 18 -16.17 -1.30 -17.93
CA ALA A 18 -14.85 -1.24 -18.55
C ALA A 18 -14.89 -1.37 -20.09
N ASP A 19 -16.08 -1.54 -20.68
CA ASP A 19 -16.28 -1.80 -22.11
C ASP A 19 -15.46 -2.99 -22.63
N VAL A 20 -15.46 -4.08 -21.86
CA VAL A 20 -14.79 -5.34 -22.20
C VAL A 20 -15.77 -6.52 -22.13
N SER A 21 -15.46 -7.60 -22.84
CA SER A 21 -16.25 -8.83 -22.74
C SER A 21 -15.89 -9.62 -21.48
N GLU A 22 -16.82 -10.42 -20.95
CA GLU A 22 -16.51 -11.38 -19.87
C GLU A 22 -15.42 -12.38 -20.29
N ALA A 23 -15.39 -12.78 -21.56
CA ALA A 23 -14.32 -13.63 -22.09
C ALA A 23 -12.94 -12.95 -22.01
N THR A 24 -12.87 -11.65 -22.32
CA THR A 24 -11.67 -10.84 -22.14
C THR A 24 -11.30 -10.81 -20.66
N PHE A 25 -12.25 -10.53 -19.76
CA PHE A 25 -11.97 -10.54 -18.32
C PHE A 25 -11.36 -11.86 -17.86
N PHE A 26 -11.99 -12.99 -18.19
CA PHE A 26 -11.52 -14.31 -17.76
C PHE A 26 -10.21 -14.76 -18.42
N ASN A 27 -9.82 -14.17 -19.56
CA ASN A 27 -8.50 -14.38 -20.14
C ASN A 27 -7.39 -13.70 -19.32
N TYR A 28 -7.70 -12.64 -18.58
CA TYR A 28 -6.74 -11.92 -17.73
C TYR A 28 -6.84 -12.32 -16.25
N PHE A 29 -8.05 -12.59 -15.76
CA PHE A 29 -8.33 -12.91 -14.36
C PHE A 29 -9.19 -14.17 -14.26
N GLY A 30 -8.64 -15.26 -13.74
CA GLY A 30 -9.36 -16.52 -13.54
C GLY A 30 -10.48 -16.40 -12.50
N LYS A 31 -10.36 -15.45 -11.58
CA LYS A 31 -11.39 -15.12 -10.57
C LYS A 31 -11.35 -13.65 -10.19
N LYS A 32 -12.45 -13.18 -9.60
CA LYS A 32 -12.61 -11.78 -9.24
C LYS A 32 -11.56 -11.25 -8.27
N SER A 33 -11.12 -12.06 -7.32
CA SER A 33 -10.14 -11.63 -6.32
C SER A 33 -8.74 -11.35 -6.89
N GLU A 34 -8.41 -11.90 -8.07
CA GLU A 34 -7.17 -11.57 -8.78
C GLU A 34 -7.16 -10.12 -9.29
N LEU A 35 -8.34 -9.50 -9.46
CA LEU A 35 -8.44 -8.08 -9.78
C LEU A 35 -7.92 -7.20 -8.62
N LEU A 36 -8.16 -7.59 -7.36
CA LEU A 36 -7.62 -6.87 -6.20
C LEU A 36 -6.11 -7.00 -6.15
N ASP A 37 -5.60 -8.20 -6.42
CA ASP A 37 -4.17 -8.42 -6.44
C ASP A 37 -3.47 -7.61 -7.54
N TYR A 38 -4.07 -7.56 -8.74
CA TYR A 38 -3.62 -6.69 -9.82
C TYR A 38 -3.66 -5.21 -9.44
N PHE A 39 -4.75 -4.77 -8.79
CA PHE A 39 -4.86 -3.41 -8.27
C PHE A 39 -3.77 -3.10 -7.22
N ILE A 40 -3.50 -4.02 -6.29
CA ILE A 40 -2.45 -3.88 -5.29
C ILE A 40 -1.07 -3.78 -5.96
N GLN A 41 -0.80 -4.51 -7.04
CA GLN A 41 0.44 -4.39 -7.79
C GLN A 41 0.58 -3.01 -8.46
N LEU A 42 -0.48 -2.49 -9.11
CA LEU A 42 -0.47 -1.14 -9.68
C LEU A 42 -0.27 -0.08 -8.60
N TRP A 43 -0.93 -0.25 -7.46
CA TRP A 43 -0.79 0.67 -6.33
C TRP A 43 0.63 0.66 -5.75
N ASN A 44 1.23 -0.53 -5.58
CA ASN A 44 2.62 -0.67 -5.16
C ASN A 44 3.57 -0.03 -6.18
N LEU A 45 3.34 -0.22 -7.49
CA LEU A 45 4.13 0.42 -8.54
C LEU A 45 4.13 1.95 -8.42
N GLU A 46 2.96 2.57 -8.22
CA GLU A 46 2.84 4.02 -7.99
C GLU A 46 3.59 4.46 -6.73
N LEU A 47 3.43 3.72 -5.63
CA LEU A 47 4.10 4.01 -4.36
C LEU A 47 5.63 3.91 -4.49
N THR A 48 6.14 2.84 -5.12
CA THR A 48 7.57 2.65 -5.35
C THR A 48 8.12 3.77 -6.22
N TRP A 49 7.40 4.17 -7.27
CA TRP A 49 7.80 5.31 -8.09
C TRP A 49 7.95 6.59 -7.26
N HIS A 50 6.96 6.92 -6.45
CA HIS A 50 7.03 8.11 -5.59
C HIS A 50 8.16 8.03 -4.57
N HIS A 51 8.45 6.84 -4.04
CA HIS A 51 9.53 6.60 -3.11
C HIS A 51 10.91 6.88 -3.72
N HIS A 52 11.12 6.58 -5.01
CA HIS A 52 12.37 6.88 -5.70
C HIS A 52 12.47 8.30 -6.24
N HIS A 53 11.33 8.99 -6.41
CA HIS A 53 11.26 10.33 -7.01
C HIS A 53 11.01 11.43 -5.97
N THR A 54 11.17 11.13 -4.68
CA THR A 54 11.10 12.12 -3.59
C THR A 54 12.50 12.43 -3.07
N GLU A 55 12.69 13.65 -2.55
CA GLU A 55 13.91 14.04 -1.83
C GLU A 55 13.89 13.61 -0.35
N ALA A 56 12.73 13.15 0.15
CA ALA A 56 12.60 12.70 1.53
C ALA A 56 13.46 11.46 1.81
N GLN A 57 14.07 11.40 2.99
CA GLN A 57 14.90 10.28 3.45
C GLN A 57 14.55 9.93 4.89
N GLY A 58 15.01 8.76 5.36
CA GLY A 58 14.92 8.41 6.77
C GLY A 58 13.48 8.38 7.29
N LEU A 59 13.27 9.00 8.46
CA LEU A 59 11.94 9.09 9.07
C LEU A 59 10.98 10.00 8.29
N ASP A 60 11.48 10.98 7.55
CA ASP A 60 10.64 11.83 6.69
C ASP A 60 10.08 11.04 5.50
N LEU A 61 10.90 10.15 4.90
CA LEU A 61 10.45 9.24 3.85
C LEU A 61 9.39 8.26 4.37
N LEU A 62 9.60 7.73 5.58
CA LEU A 62 8.62 6.88 6.25
C LEU A 62 7.30 7.63 6.47
N ALA A 63 7.33 8.86 6.99
CA ALA A 63 6.15 9.67 7.22
C ALA A 63 5.42 10.04 5.91
N ALA A 64 6.17 10.32 4.85
CA ALA A 64 5.61 10.58 3.52
C ALA A 64 4.86 9.35 2.99
N SER A 65 5.41 8.13 3.14
CA SER A 65 4.75 6.90 2.71
C SER A 65 3.38 6.71 3.37
N PHE A 66 3.27 6.95 4.68
CA PHE A 66 1.99 6.86 5.39
C PHE A 66 1.01 7.99 5.02
N THR A 67 1.52 9.15 4.65
CA THR A 67 0.68 10.25 4.13
C THR A 67 0.07 9.87 2.77
N GLN A 68 0.84 9.24 1.89
CA GLN A 68 0.34 8.74 0.60
C GLN A 68 -0.69 7.63 0.78
N VAL A 69 -0.39 6.66 1.65
CA VAL A 69 -1.34 5.61 2.02
C VAL A 69 -2.65 6.23 2.54
N ALA A 70 -2.57 7.19 3.46
CA ALA A 70 -3.76 7.87 3.99
C ALA A 70 -4.63 8.50 2.90
N GLN A 71 -4.01 9.14 1.91
CA GLN A 71 -4.71 9.74 0.78
C GLN A 71 -5.46 8.68 -0.04
N GLN A 72 -4.88 7.49 -0.22
CA GLN A 72 -5.53 6.39 -0.94
C GLN A 72 -6.73 5.82 -0.17
N PHE A 73 -6.58 5.64 1.15
CA PHE A 73 -7.70 5.26 2.04
C PHE A 73 -8.84 6.29 2.02
N GLN A 74 -8.53 7.58 1.89
CA GLN A 74 -9.54 8.64 1.83
C GLN A 74 -10.23 8.72 0.47
N LYS A 75 -9.49 8.53 -0.62
CA LYS A 75 -10.05 8.54 -1.98
C LYS A 75 -10.92 7.32 -2.24
N HIS A 76 -10.51 6.14 -1.79
CA HIS A 76 -11.17 4.87 -2.10
C HIS A 76 -11.39 4.01 -0.85
N PRO A 77 -12.23 4.45 0.09
CA PRO A 77 -12.39 3.81 1.41
C PRO A 77 -12.93 2.38 1.32
N GLY A 78 -13.83 2.10 0.37
CA GLY A 78 -14.36 0.76 0.12
C GLY A 78 -13.29 -0.20 -0.38
N VAL A 79 -12.48 0.24 -1.36
CA VAL A 79 -11.42 -0.57 -1.97
C VAL A 79 -10.38 -1.01 -0.93
N MET A 80 -9.97 -0.11 -0.03
CA MET A 80 -8.99 -0.49 0.99
C MET A 80 -9.53 -1.49 2.00
N ALA A 81 -10.81 -1.44 2.36
CA ALA A 81 -11.41 -2.45 3.23
C ALA A 81 -11.42 -3.83 2.56
N GLU A 82 -11.71 -3.88 1.25
CA GLU A 82 -11.65 -5.10 0.45
C GLU A 82 -10.23 -5.66 0.36
N ILE A 83 -9.22 -4.80 0.15
CA ILE A 83 -7.80 -5.20 0.13
C ILE A 83 -7.39 -5.84 1.46
N ILE A 84 -7.76 -5.24 2.59
CA ILE A 84 -7.43 -5.79 3.91
C ILE A 84 -8.12 -7.14 4.09
N SER A 85 -9.42 -7.24 3.79
CA SER A 85 -10.17 -8.49 3.85
C SER A 85 -9.50 -9.59 3.01
N HIS A 86 -9.20 -9.28 1.75
CA HIS A 86 -8.58 -10.19 0.79
C HIS A 86 -7.20 -10.67 1.28
N GLN A 87 -6.33 -9.78 1.71
CA GLN A 87 -5.01 -10.14 2.22
C GLN A 87 -5.07 -10.99 3.50
N THR A 88 -6.07 -10.81 4.37
CA THR A 88 -6.23 -11.67 5.56
C THR A 88 -6.73 -13.08 5.24
N GLN A 89 -7.43 -13.26 4.11
CA GLN A 89 -7.93 -14.56 3.66
C GLN A 89 -6.89 -15.33 2.83
N GLN A 90 -5.91 -14.63 2.25
CA GLN A 90 -4.83 -15.23 1.49
C GLN A 90 -3.91 -16.07 2.39
N ARG A 91 -3.77 -17.36 2.05
CA ARG A 91 -2.86 -18.29 2.73
C ARG A 91 -1.45 -18.31 2.15
N SER A 92 -1.27 -17.74 0.96
CA SER A 92 -0.03 -17.71 0.21
C SER A 92 0.00 -16.48 -0.69
N LYS A 93 1.21 -16.02 -1.04
CA LYS A 93 1.38 -14.95 -2.03
C LYS A 93 0.76 -15.40 -3.36
N PRO A 94 -0.13 -14.60 -3.97
CA PRO A 94 -0.70 -14.93 -5.26
C PRO A 94 0.39 -14.91 -6.35
N GLU A 95 0.33 -15.86 -7.27
CA GLU A 95 1.02 -15.75 -8.55
C GLU A 95 0.18 -14.84 -9.44
N LEU A 96 0.72 -13.67 -9.76
CA LEU A 96 0.01 -12.69 -10.56
C LEU A 96 0.68 -12.53 -11.90
N PRO A 97 -0.09 -12.23 -12.95
CA PRO A 97 0.49 -11.78 -14.20
C PRO A 97 1.31 -10.51 -13.95
N ASP A 98 2.48 -10.46 -14.59
CA ASP A 98 3.31 -9.25 -14.60
C ASP A 98 2.56 -8.13 -15.29
N ILE A 99 2.68 -6.91 -14.76
CA ILE A 99 2.08 -5.73 -15.37
C ILE A 99 3.01 -5.28 -16.49
N GLY A 100 2.61 -5.51 -17.72
CA GLY A 100 3.39 -5.20 -18.90
C GLY A 100 3.58 -3.70 -19.12
N ARG A 101 4.58 -3.36 -19.94
CA ARG A 101 4.95 -1.98 -20.26
C ARG A 101 3.76 -1.10 -20.68
N ALA A 102 2.89 -1.63 -21.53
CA ALA A 102 1.73 -0.89 -22.05
C ALA A 102 0.72 -0.58 -20.93
N GLU A 103 0.45 -1.54 -20.05
CA GLU A 103 -0.47 -1.38 -18.92
C GLU A 103 0.04 -0.33 -17.94
N ARG A 104 1.35 -0.33 -17.65
CA ARG A 104 1.98 0.68 -16.78
C ARG A 104 1.83 2.09 -17.34
N LEU A 105 2.10 2.28 -18.64
CA LEU A 105 1.96 3.58 -19.32
C LEU A 105 0.50 4.03 -19.42
N GLN A 106 -0.43 3.08 -19.58
CA GLN A 106 -1.86 3.37 -19.60
C GLN A 106 -2.38 3.76 -18.23
N ALA A 107 -1.97 3.05 -17.16
CA ALA A 107 -2.40 3.34 -15.80
C ALA A 107 -1.80 4.65 -15.26
N PHE A 108 -0.55 4.95 -15.63
CA PHE A 108 0.20 6.08 -15.08
C PHE A 108 0.84 6.96 -16.17
N PRO A 109 0.05 7.59 -17.06
CA PRO A 109 0.58 8.32 -18.22
C PRO A 109 1.40 9.57 -17.85
N LYS A 110 1.38 9.99 -16.58
CA LYS A 110 2.07 11.18 -16.07
C LYS A 110 3.33 10.86 -15.27
N LEU A 111 3.61 9.58 -14.99
CA LEU A 111 4.76 9.17 -14.19
C LEU A 111 5.89 8.77 -15.14
N ALA A 112 6.94 9.59 -15.23
CA ALA A 112 8.06 9.35 -16.12
C ALA A 112 8.82 8.08 -15.72
N ASN A 113 9.20 7.25 -16.69
CA ASN A 113 9.96 6.00 -16.49
C ASN A 113 9.25 4.92 -15.63
N ILE A 114 7.95 5.08 -15.37
CA ILE A 114 7.14 4.11 -14.60
C ILE A 114 7.16 2.70 -15.23
N GLU A 115 7.35 2.62 -16.54
CA GLU A 115 7.38 1.38 -17.28
C GLU A 115 8.64 0.54 -17.01
N THR A 116 9.70 1.17 -16.45
CA THR A 116 10.95 0.50 -16.04
C THR A 116 11.08 0.35 -14.53
N GLN A 117 10.15 0.92 -13.75
CA GLN A 117 10.20 0.91 -12.30
C GLN A 117 9.98 -0.50 -11.74
N GLU A 118 10.84 -0.95 -10.84
CA GLU A 118 10.59 -2.19 -10.09
C GLU A 118 9.40 -2.00 -9.15
N ILE A 119 8.58 -3.05 -8.99
CA ILE A 119 7.44 -3.04 -8.07
C ILE A 119 7.91 -3.58 -6.73
N GLU A 120 7.87 -2.75 -5.70
CA GLU A 120 8.25 -3.13 -4.35
C GLU A 120 7.05 -3.13 -3.40
N GLY A 121 7.10 -4.00 -2.39
CA GLY A 121 6.17 -3.96 -1.28
C GLY A 121 6.53 -2.87 -0.28
N LEU A 122 5.53 -2.45 0.51
CA LEU A 122 5.71 -1.50 1.61
C LEU A 122 6.78 -1.95 2.61
N ASP A 123 6.95 -3.25 2.82
CA ASP A 123 7.98 -3.83 3.69
C ASP A 123 9.39 -3.44 3.26
N ARG A 124 9.70 -3.52 1.96
CA ARG A 124 11.01 -3.12 1.41
C ARG A 124 11.20 -1.61 1.46
N MET A 125 10.18 -0.85 1.07
CA MET A 125 10.21 0.61 1.13
C MET A 125 10.45 1.12 2.57
N TRP A 126 9.78 0.51 3.55
CA TRP A 126 10.01 0.84 4.95
C TRP A 126 11.37 0.37 5.45
N ALA A 127 11.84 -0.80 5.05
CA ALA A 127 13.20 -1.26 5.39
C ALA A 127 14.26 -0.25 4.90
N HIS A 128 14.11 0.25 3.67
CA HIS A 128 15.00 1.26 3.12
C HIS A 128 14.98 2.56 3.93
N ALA A 129 13.80 3.11 4.18
CA ALA A 129 13.63 4.34 4.97
C ALA A 129 14.18 4.20 6.40
N LEU A 130 13.94 3.05 7.05
CA LEU A 130 14.45 2.79 8.40
C LEU A 130 15.98 2.65 8.42
N GLN A 131 16.57 2.02 7.40
CA GLN A 131 18.02 1.93 7.29
C GLN A 131 18.66 3.32 7.14
N GLN A 132 18.10 4.16 6.27
CA GLN A 132 18.53 5.56 6.15
C GLN A 132 18.44 6.31 7.48
N ALA A 133 17.35 6.12 8.23
CA ALA A 133 17.15 6.74 9.53
C ALA A 133 18.19 6.29 10.57
N ILE A 134 18.64 5.02 10.51
CA ILE A 134 19.73 4.51 11.35
C ILE A 134 21.06 5.16 10.95
N ASP A 135 21.37 5.17 9.65
CA ASP A 135 22.63 5.69 9.11
C ASP A 135 22.81 7.19 9.38
N GLN A 136 21.69 7.93 9.42
CA GLN A 136 21.63 9.37 9.73
C GLN A 136 21.55 9.66 11.24
N GLY A 137 21.46 8.64 12.09
CA GLY A 137 21.37 8.78 13.55
C GLY A 137 20.00 9.24 14.06
N GLU A 138 18.97 9.23 13.22
CA GLU A 138 17.59 9.51 13.62
C GLU A 138 17.01 8.39 14.47
N LEU A 139 17.44 7.15 14.20
CA LEU A 139 17.15 5.95 14.98
C LEU A 139 18.42 5.35 15.60
N PRO A 140 18.31 4.67 16.74
CA PRO A 140 19.43 3.96 17.36
C PRO A 140 20.03 2.88 16.44
N ALA A 141 21.35 2.72 16.47
CA ALA A 141 22.06 1.71 15.66
C ALA A 141 21.66 0.26 15.97
N ASN A 142 21.12 0.00 17.16
CA ASN A 142 20.62 -1.32 17.57
C ASN A 142 19.12 -1.52 17.27
N THR A 143 18.51 -0.67 16.44
CA THR A 143 17.11 -0.84 16.04
C THR A 143 16.91 -2.15 15.29
N HIS A 144 16.04 -3.02 15.77
CA HIS A 144 15.75 -4.30 15.14
C HIS A 144 14.73 -4.16 14.00
N LEU A 145 15.22 -3.95 12.76
CA LEU A 145 14.40 -3.67 11.57
C LEU A 145 13.21 -4.62 11.38
N PRO A 146 13.34 -5.96 11.49
CA PRO A 146 12.21 -6.86 11.29
C PRO A 146 11.05 -6.59 12.26
N THR A 147 11.36 -6.32 13.53
CA THR A 147 10.33 -5.99 14.54
C THR A 147 9.73 -4.62 14.26
N THR A 148 10.57 -3.65 13.85
CA THR A 148 10.11 -2.31 13.48
C THR A 148 9.11 -2.35 12.33
N ILE A 149 9.42 -3.11 11.28
CA ILE A 149 8.55 -3.27 10.10
C ILE A 149 7.24 -3.95 10.49
N ILE A 150 7.26 -4.98 11.33
CA ILE A 150 6.03 -5.63 11.83
C ILE A 150 5.14 -4.63 12.59
N GLY A 151 5.73 -3.76 13.43
CA GLY A 151 4.97 -2.73 14.12
C GLY A 151 4.37 -1.68 13.18
N LEU A 152 5.12 -1.26 12.15
CA LEU A 152 4.60 -0.38 11.11
C LEU A 152 3.46 -1.02 10.32
N ALA A 153 3.59 -2.30 9.94
CA ALA A 153 2.53 -3.06 9.30
C ALA A 153 1.29 -3.15 10.20
N THR A 154 1.48 -3.37 11.50
CA THR A 154 0.37 -3.39 12.48
C THR A 154 -0.33 -2.05 12.55
N ILE A 155 0.39 -0.92 12.49
CA ILE A 155 -0.21 0.42 12.42
C ILE A 155 -0.97 0.60 11.10
N PHE A 156 -0.35 0.23 9.98
CA PHE A 156 -0.92 0.30 8.64
C PHE A 156 -2.27 -0.43 8.53
N TYR A 157 -2.38 -1.67 9.03
CA TYR A 157 -3.65 -2.40 9.02
C TYR A 157 -4.58 -1.97 10.15
N GLY A 158 -4.05 -1.74 11.36
CA GLY A 158 -4.83 -1.54 12.57
C GLY A 158 -5.58 -0.22 12.62
N VAL A 159 -4.96 0.88 12.16
CA VAL A 159 -5.59 2.21 12.18
C VAL A 159 -6.88 2.28 11.34
N PRO A 160 -6.90 1.90 10.05
CA PRO A 160 -8.12 1.96 9.25
C PRO A 160 -9.20 1.01 9.78
N LEU A 161 -8.82 -0.17 10.28
CA LEU A 161 -9.75 -1.10 10.93
C LEU A 161 -10.38 -0.49 12.19
N ALA A 162 -9.59 0.18 13.03
CA ALA A 162 -10.07 0.79 14.27
C ALA A 162 -10.93 2.04 14.03
N LEU A 163 -10.61 2.85 13.01
CA LEU A 163 -11.41 4.03 12.65
C LEU A 163 -12.75 3.65 12.02
N GLY A 164 -12.76 2.58 11.23
CA GLY A 164 -13.88 2.22 10.37
C GLY A 164 -14.15 3.24 9.27
N GLN A 165 -15.04 2.90 8.33
CA GLN A 165 -15.27 3.71 7.12
C GLN A 165 -15.72 5.15 7.39
N LYS A 166 -16.46 5.40 8.49
CA LYS A 166 -17.05 6.71 8.80
C LYS A 166 -16.04 7.77 9.28
N LYS A 167 -14.81 7.38 9.63
CA LYS A 167 -13.81 8.29 10.24
C LYS A 167 -12.50 8.36 9.47
N LEU A 168 -12.48 7.90 8.21
CA LEU A 168 -11.26 7.90 7.38
C LEU A 168 -10.75 9.30 7.05
N ALA A 169 -11.57 10.35 7.19
CA ALA A 169 -11.10 11.74 7.14
C ALA A 169 -9.99 12.03 8.17
N ALA A 170 -9.93 11.31 9.29
CA ALA A 170 -8.90 11.46 10.32
C ALA A 170 -7.69 10.52 10.13
N ILE A 171 -7.69 9.64 9.11
CA ILE A 171 -6.67 8.58 9.02
C ILE A 171 -5.23 9.13 8.95
N ALA A 172 -5.01 10.21 8.19
CA ALA A 172 -3.68 10.84 8.07
C ALA A 172 -3.14 11.35 9.41
N SER A 173 -3.99 12.00 10.22
CA SER A 173 -3.56 12.52 11.52
C SER A 173 -3.32 11.40 12.53
N ILE A 174 -4.14 10.35 12.50
CA ILE A 174 -3.99 9.19 13.37
C ILE A 174 -2.74 8.39 13.01
N TYR A 175 -2.47 8.14 11.72
CA TYR A 175 -1.20 7.50 11.31
C TYR A 175 0.00 8.27 11.82
N ARG A 176 0.05 9.59 11.61
CA ARG A 176 1.15 10.43 12.09
C ARG A 176 1.34 10.30 13.61
N GLN A 177 0.25 10.33 14.38
CA GLN A 177 0.32 10.16 15.83
C GLN A 177 0.83 8.77 16.23
N GLN A 178 0.31 7.71 15.62
CA GLN A 178 0.70 6.32 15.92
C GLN A 178 2.18 6.07 15.59
N ILE A 179 2.65 6.54 14.44
CA ILE A 179 4.06 6.44 14.03
C ILE A 179 4.96 7.21 15.00
N ASN A 180 4.59 8.44 15.38
CA ASN A 180 5.38 9.23 16.32
C ASN A 180 5.51 8.54 17.69
N ILE A 181 4.41 7.98 18.21
CA ILE A 181 4.41 7.21 19.46
C ILE A 181 5.32 5.98 19.32
N TYR A 182 5.17 5.25 18.22
CA TYR A 182 5.93 4.03 17.96
C TYR A 182 7.44 4.29 17.87
N LEU A 183 7.85 5.27 17.07
CA LEU A 183 9.25 5.66 16.90
C LEU A 183 9.84 6.22 18.20
N ALA A 184 9.07 6.98 18.99
CA ALA A 184 9.51 7.44 20.30
C ALA A 184 9.76 6.25 21.26
N GLY A 185 8.90 5.23 21.22
CA GLY A 185 9.08 3.99 21.96
C GLY A 185 10.36 3.24 21.59
N ILE A 186 10.65 3.14 20.28
CA ILE A 186 11.91 2.54 19.78
C ILE A 186 13.12 3.31 20.33
N LYS A 187 13.12 4.65 20.20
CA LYS A 187 14.22 5.51 20.69
C LYS A 187 14.41 5.41 22.20
N ALA A 188 13.34 5.23 22.97
CA ALA A 188 13.40 5.09 24.42
C ALA A 188 13.93 3.72 24.86
N ALA A 189 13.48 2.63 24.22
CA ALA A 189 13.90 1.27 24.54
C ALA A 189 15.40 1.04 24.33
N SER A 190 16.01 1.72 23.34
CA SER A 190 17.45 1.61 23.07
C SER A 190 18.36 2.37 24.02
N ARG A 191 17.82 3.11 25.01
CA ARG A 191 18.61 3.86 26.01
C ARG A 191 18.95 3.03 27.26
N HIS A 192 18.53 1.77 27.28
CA HIS A 192 18.82 0.78 28.32
C HIS A 192 19.70 -0.33 27.77
#